data_AF-A0A7G6X465-F1
#
_entry.id   AF-A0A7G6X465-F1
#
_cell.length_a   1.000
_cell.length_b   1.000
_cell.length_c   1.000
_cell.angle_alpha   90.00
_cell.angle_beta   90.00
_cell.angle_gamma   90.00
#
_symmetry.space_group_name_H-M   'P 1'
#
loop_
_entity.id
_entity.type
_entity.pdbx_description
1 polymer ?
#
loop_
_entity_poly.entity_id
_entity_poly.type
_entity_poly.pdbx_seq_one_letter_code
_entity_poly.pdbx_strand_id
1 'polypeptide(L)'
;MIDEKLQERLAAAAAAQDDLLPRALEEDLVGGRRRLRRRRLLTGGGVTAAVAAVAVLGVGVTSWLSPSASPLPDSGPVAGQSSAAPSVPPTSIGPGPDTTGDLPVPVESGPPVPGPDAVFNQNLAAALYAHLDPARRHLDFGSGGFTVDRQLGTILSGGKRIGWRMPGQMGAEGIVALSVQPAKQRPDPCGSHPDVRVICHSVQLPNGRTAQFGRKGDFADVLYQQPDGEWISVHVSTLFGNNTEIPVHDMGITDQQLLALVQDSRLSLPKLTKGEQSSENALKGFYPSAKEFRAAIVRALPGSTLTGGQLQNVTEEVSYEMTWRKGTATATVDVGVDARTAVSPCREELSILTDCHEVTLPNGKKVQFGQRAMTYQGGPMYVIGGTYLQPDGDSAHVRVLYPGKKLPADAITQQEITTLLTDPKLDK
;
A
#
# COMPACT_ATOMS: atom_id res chain seq x y z
N MET A 1 13.84 -47.41 -24.59
CA MET A 1 14.80 -47.17 -23.50
C MET A 1 14.99 -45.70 -23.11
N ILE A 2 14.95 -44.71 -24.03
CA ILE A 2 15.01 -43.29 -23.64
C ILE A 2 13.62 -42.75 -23.20
N ASP A 3 12.54 -43.18 -23.86
CA ASP A 3 11.17 -42.74 -23.52
C ASP A 3 10.66 -43.25 -22.16
N GLU A 4 11.03 -44.47 -21.76
CA GLU A 4 10.61 -45.03 -20.46
C GLU A 4 11.19 -44.24 -19.28
N LYS A 5 12.46 -43.81 -19.39
CA LYS A 5 13.10 -42.97 -18.36
C LYS A 5 12.53 -41.56 -18.30
N LEU A 6 11.94 -41.05 -19.40
CA LEU A 6 11.30 -39.75 -19.43
C LEU A 6 9.90 -39.80 -18.79
N GLN A 7 9.12 -40.85 -19.07
CA GLN A 7 7.83 -41.08 -18.43
C GLN A 7 7.98 -41.30 -16.92
N GLU A 8 8.99 -42.04 -16.48
CA GLU A 8 9.24 -42.29 -15.05
C GLU A 8 9.65 -41.01 -14.31
N ARG A 9 10.40 -40.12 -14.97
CA ARG A 9 10.78 -38.80 -14.42
C ARG A 9 9.62 -37.81 -14.40
N LEU A 10 8.74 -37.83 -15.41
CA LEU A 10 7.54 -36.99 -15.43
C LEU A 10 6.49 -37.45 -14.40
N ALA A 11 6.34 -38.76 -14.20
CA ALA A 11 5.48 -39.31 -13.16
C ALA A 11 6.01 -39.01 -11.75
N ALA A 12 7.33 -39.09 -11.53
CA ALA A 12 7.95 -38.70 -10.26
C ALA A 12 7.88 -37.19 -9.98
N ALA A 13 7.95 -36.35 -11.02
CA ALA A 13 7.77 -34.90 -10.89
C ALA A 13 6.31 -34.50 -10.62
N ALA A 14 5.33 -35.21 -11.22
CA ALA A 14 3.91 -35.03 -10.93
C ALA A 14 3.56 -35.47 -9.50
N ALA A 15 4.10 -36.60 -9.03
CA ALA A 15 3.90 -37.08 -7.66
C ALA A 15 4.54 -36.17 -6.59
N ALA A 16 5.59 -35.41 -6.94
CA ALA A 16 6.19 -34.42 -6.04
C ALA A 16 5.44 -33.08 -6.00
N GLN A 17 4.53 -32.81 -6.95
CA GLN A 17 3.63 -31.65 -6.92
C GLN A 17 2.29 -31.95 -6.23
N ASP A 18 1.86 -33.21 -6.18
CA ASP A 18 0.61 -33.63 -5.53
C ASP A 18 0.67 -33.63 -3.99
N ASP A 19 1.85 -33.44 -3.39
CA ASP A 19 2.01 -33.20 -1.94
C ASP A 19 1.89 -31.70 -1.57
N LEU A 20 1.49 -30.86 -2.54
CA LEU A 20 1.03 -29.49 -2.33
C LEU A 20 -0.50 -29.46 -2.29
N LEU A 21 -1.10 -30.27 -1.42
CA LEU A 21 -2.51 -30.10 -1.06
C LEU A 21 -2.73 -28.68 -0.50
N PRO A 22 -3.93 -28.11 -0.72
CA PRO A 22 -4.21 -26.71 -0.44
C PRO A 22 -4.06 -26.46 1.06
N ARG A 23 -3.12 -25.58 1.44
CA ARG A 23 -3.25 -24.88 2.71
C ARG A 23 -4.58 -24.15 2.68
N ALA A 24 -5.31 -24.18 3.78
CA ALA A 24 -6.58 -23.47 3.88
C ALA A 24 -6.35 -22.03 3.41
N LEU A 25 -7.20 -21.55 2.49
CA LEU A 25 -7.15 -20.18 1.96
C LEU A 25 -7.05 -19.14 3.10
N GLU A 26 -7.61 -19.47 4.26
CA GLU A 26 -7.50 -18.68 5.50
C GLU A 26 -6.06 -18.53 6.01
N GLU A 27 -5.22 -19.57 5.96
CA GLU A 27 -3.82 -19.51 6.40
C GLU A 27 -2.96 -18.69 5.44
N ASP A 28 -3.23 -18.76 4.13
CA ASP A 28 -2.54 -17.95 3.11
C ASP A 28 -3.00 -16.48 3.14
N LEU A 29 -4.26 -16.19 3.50
CA LEU A 29 -4.74 -14.83 3.72
C LEU A 29 -4.15 -14.21 5.00
N VAL A 30 -4.01 -14.98 6.08
CA VAL A 30 -3.32 -14.54 7.30
C VAL A 30 -1.82 -14.33 7.03
N GLY A 31 -1.18 -15.20 6.24
CA GLY A 31 0.20 -15.06 5.79
C GLY A 31 0.43 -13.85 4.87
N GLY A 32 -0.52 -13.56 3.98
CA GLY A 32 -0.51 -12.43 3.05
C GLY A 32 -0.63 -11.08 3.75
N ARG A 33 -1.54 -10.95 4.72
CA ARG A 33 -1.68 -9.74 5.56
C ARG A 33 -0.42 -9.46 6.38
N ARG A 34 0.22 -10.51 6.91
CA ARG A 34 1.48 -10.41 7.67
C ARG A 34 2.67 -9.94 6.81
N ARG A 35 2.74 -10.35 5.53
CA ARG A 35 3.79 -9.87 4.59
C ARG A 35 3.58 -8.41 4.19
N LEU A 36 2.34 -7.95 4.04
CA LEU A 36 2.01 -6.55 3.75
C LEU A 36 2.30 -5.62 4.93
N ARG A 37 1.97 -6.02 6.18
CA ARG A 37 2.36 -5.28 7.39
C ARG A 37 3.89 -5.13 7.51
N ARG A 38 4.65 -6.20 7.21
CA ARG A 38 6.13 -6.14 7.17
C ARG A 38 6.69 -5.23 6.08
N ARG A 39 6.04 -5.16 4.91
CA ARG A 39 6.47 -4.25 3.83
C ARG A 39 6.24 -2.78 4.20
N ARG A 40 5.12 -2.45 4.85
CA ARG A 40 4.83 -1.07 5.31
C ARG A 40 5.83 -0.57 6.37
N LEU A 41 6.28 -1.44 7.28
CA LEU A 41 7.33 -1.11 8.25
C LEU A 41 8.72 -0.90 7.63
N LEU A 42 8.99 -1.48 6.46
CA LEU A 42 10.30 -1.37 5.79
C LEU A 42 10.38 -0.22 4.77
N THR A 43 9.25 0.33 4.32
CA THR A 43 9.21 1.42 3.34
C THR A 43 8.84 2.79 3.94
N GLY A 44 8.41 2.85 5.20
CA GLY A 44 8.12 4.10 5.94
C GLY A 44 9.34 4.81 6.54
N GLY A 45 10.57 4.37 6.24
CA GLY A 45 11.81 5.05 6.66
C GLY A 45 12.16 6.20 5.72
N GLY A 46 11.30 7.22 5.66
CA GLY A 46 11.55 8.45 4.92
C GLY A 46 12.71 9.24 5.53
N VAL A 47 13.82 9.24 4.80
CA VAL A 47 14.97 10.14 4.94
C VAL A 47 14.50 11.60 4.98
N THR A 48 14.51 12.26 6.14
CA THR A 48 14.76 13.71 6.29
C THR A 48 14.72 14.11 7.76
N ALA A 49 15.90 14.26 8.39
CA ALA A 49 16.18 15.25 9.44
C ALA A 49 17.64 15.09 9.91
N ALA A 50 18.59 15.48 9.07
CA ALA A 50 20.00 15.51 9.45
C ALA A 50 20.71 16.75 8.91
N VAL A 51 20.22 17.96 9.23
CA VAL A 51 21.07 19.15 9.36
C VAL A 51 20.41 20.12 10.33
N ALA A 52 21.10 20.42 11.44
CA ALA A 52 21.14 21.71 12.16
C ALA A 52 21.14 21.54 13.70
N ALA A 53 22.31 21.26 14.28
CA ALA A 53 22.68 21.73 15.63
C ALA A 53 24.15 21.41 15.97
N VAL A 54 25.10 22.10 15.33
CA VAL A 54 26.40 22.39 15.97
C VAL A 54 26.80 23.82 15.58
N ALA A 55 26.37 24.78 16.41
CA ALA A 55 26.96 26.10 16.48
C ALA A 55 27.38 26.31 17.93
N VAL A 56 28.60 25.86 18.26
CA VAL A 56 29.33 26.31 19.45
C VAL A 56 30.43 27.24 18.96
N LEU A 57 30.39 28.44 19.51
CA LEU A 57 31.31 29.54 19.36
C LEU A 57 32.77 29.16 19.68
N GLY A 58 33.71 29.67 18.88
CA GLY A 58 34.77 30.51 19.44
C GLY A 58 36.23 30.04 19.27
N VAL A 59 36.99 30.94 18.62
CA VAL A 59 38.42 31.30 18.83
C VAL A 59 39.48 30.71 17.87
N GLY A 60 40.03 31.62 17.05
CA GLY A 60 41.42 31.66 16.52
C GLY A 60 41.75 30.64 15.43
N VAL A 61 42.45 30.93 14.33
CA VAL A 61 43.56 31.86 14.10
C VAL A 61 43.59 32.21 12.59
N THR A 62 44.20 33.34 12.32
CA THR A 62 44.35 34.10 11.08
C THR A 62 45.19 33.44 9.96
N SER A 63 44.85 33.80 8.71
CA SER A 63 45.72 34.01 7.53
C SER A 63 46.20 32.79 6.69
N TRP A 64 45.75 32.69 5.42
CA TRP A 64 46.59 32.86 4.20
C TRP A 64 45.81 32.59 2.89
N LEU A 65 45.70 33.66 2.09
CA LEU A 65 45.86 33.81 0.63
C LEU A 65 45.55 32.66 -0.36
N SER A 66 44.55 32.93 -1.19
CA SER A 66 44.57 32.96 -2.66
C SER A 66 44.29 31.68 -3.50
N PRO A 67 43.71 31.87 -4.71
CA PRO A 67 42.88 30.90 -5.41
C PRO A 67 43.63 30.18 -6.54
N SER A 68 43.28 28.91 -6.78
CA SER A 68 43.74 28.16 -7.94
C SER A 68 42.55 27.48 -8.60
N ALA A 69 41.90 28.20 -9.51
CA ALA A 69 41.10 27.61 -10.55
C ALA A 69 42.05 27.19 -11.67
N SER A 70 42.12 25.88 -11.96
CA SER A 70 42.73 25.37 -13.18
C SER A 70 41.64 24.92 -14.15
N PRO A 71 41.71 25.33 -15.42
CA PRO A 71 40.72 25.04 -16.45
C PRO A 71 40.88 23.63 -17.02
N LEU A 72 39.76 23.05 -17.48
CA LEU A 72 39.78 21.90 -18.39
C LEU A 72 40.33 22.33 -19.76
N PRO A 73 41.20 21.55 -20.41
CA PRO A 73 41.61 21.79 -21.77
C PRO A 73 40.60 21.25 -22.78
N ASP A 74 40.32 22.10 -23.77
CA ASP A 74 39.75 21.78 -25.07
C ASP A 74 40.81 21.17 -26.02
N SER A 75 40.33 20.58 -27.12
CA SER A 75 41.02 20.10 -28.35
C SER A 75 41.24 18.58 -28.41
N GLY A 76 40.81 17.85 -29.44
CA GLY A 76 40.47 18.27 -30.79
C GLY A 76 39.94 17.11 -31.67
N PRO A 77 40.08 17.20 -33.01
CA PRO A 77 39.10 16.73 -33.99
C PRO A 77 39.40 15.33 -34.53
N VAL A 78 38.36 14.60 -34.94
CA VAL A 78 38.50 13.47 -35.86
C VAL A 78 37.46 13.58 -36.97
N ALA A 79 37.92 14.02 -38.13
CA ALA A 79 37.26 13.80 -39.41
C ALA A 79 37.80 12.51 -40.03
N GLY A 80 36.90 11.62 -40.42
CA GLY A 80 37.22 10.41 -41.18
C GLY A 80 36.02 10.03 -42.04
N GLN A 81 36.08 10.43 -43.30
CA GLN A 81 35.16 10.04 -44.39
C GLN A 81 35.09 8.51 -44.53
N SER A 82 33.91 7.96 -44.82
CA SER A 82 33.67 7.29 -46.10
C SER A 82 32.27 6.70 -46.25
N SER A 83 31.73 6.99 -47.44
CA SER A 83 30.97 6.11 -48.32
C SER A 83 29.50 5.78 -48.02
N ALA A 84 28.67 6.38 -48.88
CA ALA A 84 27.29 6.00 -49.14
C ALA A 84 27.17 4.84 -50.16
N ALA A 85 25.98 4.23 -50.11
CA ALA A 85 25.29 3.34 -51.07
C ALA A 85 25.57 1.82 -51.01
N PRO A 86 24.61 0.93 -51.36
CA PRO A 86 23.24 1.16 -51.85
C PRO A 86 22.12 0.44 -51.07
N SER A 87 20.88 0.86 -51.35
CA SER A 87 19.61 0.26 -50.95
C SER A 87 19.51 -1.24 -51.25
N VAL A 88 19.06 -2.01 -50.25
CA VAL A 88 18.61 -3.40 -50.42
C VAL A 88 17.12 -3.39 -50.77
N PRO A 89 16.67 -4.15 -51.79
CA PRO A 89 15.25 -4.22 -52.17
C PRO A 89 14.41 -4.89 -51.07
N PRO A 90 13.09 -4.64 -51.03
CA PRO A 90 12.21 -5.20 -50.02
C PRO A 90 12.17 -6.73 -50.12
N THR A 91 12.48 -7.41 -49.02
CA THR A 91 12.24 -8.83 -48.89
C THR A 91 10.73 -9.08 -48.99
N SER A 92 10.35 -9.82 -50.03
CA SER A 92 9.02 -10.39 -50.24
C SER A 92 8.50 -11.01 -48.95
N ILE A 93 7.46 -10.39 -48.38
CA ILE A 93 6.58 -11.01 -47.40
C ILE A 93 5.89 -12.16 -48.13
N GLY A 94 6.23 -13.40 -47.77
CA GLY A 94 5.50 -14.57 -48.26
C GLY A 94 4.01 -14.47 -47.88
N PRO A 95 3.11 -15.14 -48.61
CA PRO A 95 1.70 -15.17 -48.25
C PRO A 95 1.58 -15.72 -46.83
N GLY A 96 1.29 -14.83 -45.89
CA GLY A 96 0.93 -15.20 -44.53
C GLY A 96 -0.33 -16.06 -44.60
N PRO A 97 -0.49 -17.06 -43.71
CA PRO A 97 -1.68 -17.87 -43.69
C PRO A 97 -2.90 -16.95 -43.55
N ASP A 98 -3.86 -17.15 -44.45
CA ASP A 98 -5.22 -16.64 -44.35
C ASP A 98 -5.74 -16.81 -42.92
N THR A 99 -5.74 -15.73 -42.15
CA THR A 99 -6.52 -15.64 -40.91
C THR A 99 -7.95 -15.23 -41.27
N THR A 100 -8.56 -16.06 -42.10
CA THR A 100 -10.01 -16.08 -42.28
C THR A 100 -10.55 -16.82 -41.06
N GLY A 101 -10.85 -16.08 -40.00
CA GLY A 101 -11.28 -16.67 -38.75
C GLY A 101 -11.40 -15.66 -37.63
N ASP A 102 -12.15 -14.58 -37.86
CA ASP A 102 -12.87 -13.88 -36.79
C ASP A 102 -13.83 -14.89 -36.13
N LEU A 103 -13.29 -15.76 -35.29
CA LEU A 103 -14.08 -16.44 -34.28
C LEU A 103 -14.27 -15.41 -33.17
N PRO A 104 -15.51 -15.02 -32.84
CA PRO A 104 -15.74 -14.20 -31.66
C PRO A 104 -15.20 -14.96 -30.46
N VAL A 105 -14.12 -14.44 -29.86
CA VAL A 105 -13.69 -14.88 -28.54
C VAL A 105 -14.90 -14.69 -27.63
N PRO A 106 -15.43 -15.75 -26.98
CA PRO A 106 -16.51 -15.60 -26.05
C PRO A 106 -16.05 -14.58 -25.00
N VAL A 107 -16.74 -13.45 -24.94
CA VAL A 107 -16.50 -12.46 -23.90
C VAL A 107 -16.98 -13.09 -22.60
N GLU A 108 -16.08 -13.81 -21.94
CA GLU A 108 -16.24 -14.16 -20.54
C GLU A 108 -16.50 -12.84 -19.81
N SER A 109 -17.73 -12.70 -19.31
CA SER A 109 -17.99 -11.87 -18.15
C SER A 109 -16.84 -12.13 -17.18
N GLY A 110 -16.01 -11.12 -16.91
CA GLY A 110 -14.77 -11.27 -16.14
C GLY A 110 -14.99 -12.13 -14.90
N PRO A 111 -13.95 -12.84 -14.43
CA PRO A 111 -14.08 -13.94 -13.48
C PRO A 111 -15.02 -13.53 -12.35
N PRO A 112 -16.07 -14.32 -12.05
CA PRO A 112 -17.00 -13.97 -10.98
C PRO A 112 -16.18 -13.77 -9.72
N VAL A 113 -16.20 -12.56 -9.16
CA VAL A 113 -15.59 -12.30 -7.86
C VAL A 113 -16.61 -12.74 -6.82
N PRO A 114 -16.43 -13.91 -6.17
CA PRO A 114 -17.35 -14.32 -5.13
C PRO A 114 -17.26 -13.35 -3.95
N GLY A 115 -18.41 -13.05 -3.33
CA GLY A 115 -18.45 -12.30 -2.08
C GLY A 115 -19.29 -11.01 -2.12
N PRO A 116 -19.21 -10.18 -1.07
CA PRO A 116 -20.09 -9.03 -0.86
C PRO A 116 -19.90 -7.91 -1.91
N ASP A 117 -18.82 -7.96 -2.69
CA ASP A 117 -18.46 -6.95 -3.70
C ASP A 117 -18.84 -7.35 -5.13
N ALA A 118 -19.45 -8.52 -5.33
CA ALA A 118 -19.81 -9.02 -6.66
C ALA A 118 -20.66 -8.01 -7.45
N VAL A 119 -21.65 -7.40 -6.81
CA VAL A 119 -22.54 -6.40 -7.43
C VAL A 119 -21.78 -5.13 -7.80
N PHE A 120 -20.89 -4.66 -6.92
CA PHE A 120 -20.06 -3.49 -7.19
C PHE A 120 -19.13 -3.73 -8.40
N ASN A 121 -18.49 -4.90 -8.44
CA ASN A 121 -17.62 -5.29 -9.55
C ASN A 121 -18.38 -5.41 -10.88
N GLN A 122 -19.59 -5.98 -10.85
CA GLN A 122 -20.48 -6.04 -12.02
C GLN A 122 -20.86 -4.65 -12.51
N ASN A 123 -21.22 -3.75 -11.59
CA ASN A 123 -21.56 -2.36 -11.91
C ASN A 123 -20.40 -1.60 -12.55
N LEU A 124 -19.19 -1.74 -12.00
CA LEU A 124 -17.99 -1.12 -12.54
C LEU A 124 -17.64 -1.66 -13.94
N ALA A 125 -17.65 -2.97 -14.12
CA ALA A 125 -17.40 -3.58 -15.43
C ALA A 125 -18.46 -3.15 -16.46
N ALA A 126 -19.73 -3.12 -16.05
CA ALA A 126 -20.82 -2.67 -16.91
C ALA A 126 -20.70 -1.19 -17.29
N ALA A 127 -20.17 -0.33 -16.41
CA ALA A 127 -19.89 1.06 -16.71
C ALA A 127 -18.73 1.22 -17.71
N LEU A 128 -17.63 0.50 -17.49
CA LEU A 128 -16.50 0.50 -18.42
C LEU A 128 -16.89 0.01 -19.82
N TYR A 129 -17.63 -1.09 -19.93
CA TYR A 129 -18.11 -1.57 -21.23
C TYR A 129 -19.09 -0.57 -21.87
N ALA A 130 -20.00 0.03 -21.12
CA ALA A 130 -20.98 0.96 -21.69
C ALA A 130 -20.33 2.22 -22.29
N HIS A 131 -19.24 2.71 -21.69
CA HIS A 131 -18.64 3.98 -22.09
C HIS A 131 -17.36 3.83 -22.89
N LEU A 132 -16.45 2.92 -22.51
CA LEU A 132 -15.12 2.81 -23.12
C LEU A 132 -15.07 1.75 -24.22
N ASP A 133 -15.68 0.58 -23.99
CA ASP A 133 -15.61 -0.55 -24.91
C ASP A 133 -16.98 -1.23 -25.15
N PRO A 134 -17.92 -0.57 -25.85
CA PRO A 134 -19.26 -1.11 -26.06
C PRO A 134 -19.29 -2.41 -26.86
N ALA A 135 -18.30 -2.59 -27.75
CA ALA A 135 -18.13 -3.79 -28.55
C ALA A 135 -17.47 -4.94 -27.78
N ARG A 136 -16.96 -4.68 -26.56
CA ARG A 136 -16.26 -5.62 -25.68
C ARG A 136 -15.05 -6.29 -26.36
N ARG A 137 -14.25 -5.51 -27.07
CA ARG A 137 -13.10 -5.99 -27.86
C ARG A 137 -11.75 -5.73 -27.22
N HIS A 138 -11.67 -4.80 -26.28
CA HIS A 138 -10.40 -4.22 -25.83
C HIS A 138 -10.13 -4.41 -24.34
N LEU A 139 -11.16 -4.31 -23.50
CA LEU A 139 -11.00 -4.43 -22.04
C LEU A 139 -10.68 -5.88 -21.64
N ASP A 140 -9.57 -6.05 -20.90
CA ASP A 140 -9.14 -7.32 -20.32
C ASP A 140 -9.13 -7.25 -18.78
N PHE A 141 -9.99 -8.06 -18.15
CA PHE A 141 -10.09 -8.20 -16.71
C PHE A 141 -9.25 -9.38 -16.16
N GLY A 142 -8.37 -9.97 -16.97
CA GLY A 142 -7.51 -11.10 -16.60
C GLY A 142 -6.53 -10.80 -15.45
N SER A 143 -6.22 -9.52 -15.20
CA SER A 143 -5.51 -9.07 -13.99
C SER A 143 -6.35 -9.20 -12.70
N GLY A 144 -7.63 -9.57 -12.83
CA GLY A 144 -8.63 -9.83 -11.81
C GLY A 144 -9.77 -8.80 -11.77
N GLY A 145 -10.73 -8.97 -10.86
CA GLY A 145 -11.80 -7.98 -10.61
C GLY A 145 -11.37 -6.83 -9.71
N PHE A 146 -12.25 -5.83 -9.52
CA PHE A 146 -11.98 -4.75 -8.56
C PHE A 146 -12.01 -5.28 -7.14
N THR A 147 -11.16 -4.70 -6.30
CA THR A 147 -11.15 -4.98 -4.86
C THR A 147 -11.68 -3.75 -4.16
N VAL A 148 -12.68 -3.96 -3.30
CA VAL A 148 -13.11 -2.94 -2.34
C VAL A 148 -12.25 -3.13 -1.10
N ASP A 149 -11.48 -2.11 -0.74
CA ASP A 149 -10.81 -2.09 0.55
C ASP A 149 -11.85 -1.88 1.65
N ARG A 150 -12.28 -2.97 2.29
CA ARG A 150 -13.23 -2.95 3.40
C ARG A 150 -12.55 -2.79 4.76
N GLN A 151 -11.30 -2.33 4.81
CA GLN A 151 -10.61 -2.10 6.06
C GLN A 151 -11.32 -0.98 6.86
N LEU A 152 -11.88 -1.34 8.02
CA LEU A 152 -12.71 -0.48 8.86
C LEU A 152 -11.89 0.71 9.36
N GLY A 153 -12.32 1.94 9.02
CA GLY A 153 -11.73 3.26 9.33
C GLY A 153 -10.96 3.91 8.15
N THR A 154 -10.64 3.11 7.12
CA THR A 154 -10.07 3.44 5.81
C THR A 154 -11.07 2.92 4.83
N ILE A 155 -12.29 3.43 4.99
CA ILE A 155 -13.27 3.67 3.96
C ILE A 155 -12.99 2.96 2.63
N LEU A 156 -13.99 2.19 2.24
CA LEU A 156 -14.23 1.63 0.92
C LEU A 156 -13.54 2.45 -0.18
N SER A 157 -12.33 2.03 -0.56
CA SER A 157 -11.71 2.49 -1.79
C SER A 157 -11.75 1.30 -2.73
N GLY A 158 -12.44 1.49 -3.85
CA GLY A 158 -12.64 0.45 -4.85
C GLY A 158 -11.85 0.82 -6.09
N GLY A 159 -10.93 -0.02 -6.55
CA GLY A 159 -10.23 0.31 -7.76
C GLY A 159 -9.38 -0.82 -8.31
N LYS A 160 -9.07 -0.73 -9.61
CA LYS A 160 -8.20 -1.69 -10.26
C LYS A 160 -7.55 -1.11 -11.50
N ARG A 161 -6.49 -1.79 -11.92
CA ARG A 161 -5.82 -1.68 -13.21
C ARG A 161 -6.45 -2.69 -14.17
N ILE A 162 -7.18 -2.23 -15.18
CA ILE A 162 -7.79 -3.05 -16.22
C ILE A 162 -6.92 -2.98 -17.46
N GLY A 163 -6.62 -4.13 -18.05
CA GLY A 163 -5.83 -4.21 -19.29
C GLY A 163 -6.63 -3.65 -20.46
N TRP A 164 -5.94 -3.05 -21.42
CA TRP A 164 -6.51 -2.62 -22.69
C TRP A 164 -5.67 -3.17 -23.83
N ARG A 165 -6.27 -3.93 -24.74
CA ARG A 165 -5.59 -4.56 -25.87
C ARG A 165 -6.19 -4.13 -27.20
N MET A 166 -5.33 -4.00 -28.20
CA MET A 166 -5.74 -3.72 -29.57
C MET A 166 -5.55 -4.97 -30.43
N PRO A 167 -6.56 -5.38 -31.22
CA PRO A 167 -6.43 -6.47 -32.18
C PRO A 167 -5.19 -6.26 -33.07
N GLY A 168 -4.35 -7.30 -33.19
CA GLY A 168 -3.13 -7.28 -34.00
C GLY A 168 -1.89 -6.65 -33.33
N GLN A 169 -2.00 -6.04 -32.15
CA GLN A 169 -0.85 -5.51 -31.42
C GLN A 169 -0.32 -6.52 -30.40
N MET A 170 0.49 -7.49 -30.86
CA MET A 170 1.03 -8.54 -29.99
C MET A 170 1.96 -7.97 -28.90
N GLY A 171 1.76 -8.40 -27.66
CA GLY A 171 2.59 -8.00 -26.51
C GLY A 171 2.36 -6.58 -25.99
N ALA A 172 1.52 -5.79 -26.67
CA ALA A 172 1.13 -4.46 -26.22
C ALA A 172 -0.08 -4.54 -25.29
N GLU A 173 0.05 -3.96 -24.09
CA GLU A 173 -1.05 -3.83 -23.14
C GLU A 173 -1.04 -2.44 -22.51
N GLY A 174 -2.10 -1.68 -22.76
CA GLY A 174 -2.40 -0.43 -22.09
C GLY A 174 -3.19 -0.67 -20.82
N ILE A 175 -3.50 0.40 -20.10
CA ILE A 175 -4.18 0.35 -18.82
C ILE A 175 -5.28 1.40 -18.75
N VAL A 176 -6.43 0.98 -18.22
CA VAL A 176 -7.45 1.84 -17.66
C VAL A 176 -7.47 1.58 -16.16
N ALA A 177 -7.03 2.54 -15.35
CA ALA A 177 -7.12 2.47 -13.91
C ALA A 177 -8.31 3.31 -13.43
N LEU A 178 -9.27 2.66 -12.77
CA LEU A 178 -10.45 3.31 -12.21
C LEU A 178 -10.39 3.17 -10.69
N SER A 179 -10.61 4.28 -9.97
CA SER A 179 -10.79 4.27 -8.53
C SER A 179 -12.03 5.06 -8.12
N VAL A 180 -12.76 4.54 -7.13
CA VAL A 180 -13.85 5.20 -6.43
C VAL A 180 -13.43 5.34 -4.98
N GLN A 181 -13.44 6.56 -4.48
CA GLN A 181 -13.04 6.94 -3.14
C GLN A 181 -14.21 7.67 -2.46
N PRO A 182 -14.33 7.57 -1.14
CA PRO A 182 -15.42 8.19 -0.40
C PRO A 182 -15.26 9.72 -0.26
N ALA A 183 -16.34 10.40 0.10
CA ALA A 183 -16.34 11.86 0.24
C ALA A 183 -15.30 12.43 1.21
N LYS A 184 -14.97 11.71 2.30
CA LYS A 184 -14.01 12.17 3.33
C LYS A 184 -12.55 11.94 2.96
N GLN A 185 -12.26 11.22 1.85
CA GLN A 185 -10.91 10.97 1.36
C GLN A 185 -10.78 11.56 -0.04
N ARG A 186 -10.10 12.70 -0.11
CA ARG A 186 -9.79 13.30 -1.40
C ARG A 186 -8.64 12.51 -2.04
N PRO A 187 -8.78 12.02 -3.28
CA PRO A 187 -7.69 11.41 -4.01
C PRO A 187 -6.57 12.42 -4.29
N ASP A 188 -5.43 11.90 -4.72
CA ASP A 188 -4.37 12.75 -5.24
C ASP A 188 -4.88 13.66 -6.38
N PRO A 189 -4.33 14.87 -6.54
CA PRO A 189 -4.74 15.77 -7.61
C PRO A 189 -4.60 15.13 -8.99
N CYS A 190 -5.47 15.50 -9.93
CA CYS A 190 -5.35 15.10 -11.33
C CYS A 190 -3.97 15.47 -11.89
N GLY A 191 -3.35 14.55 -12.62
CA GLY A 191 -2.02 14.71 -13.23
C GLY A 191 -0.86 14.41 -12.27
N SER A 192 -1.14 13.99 -11.03
CA SER A 192 -0.12 13.59 -10.05
C SER A 192 0.37 12.15 -10.25
N HIS A 193 -0.39 11.33 -11.00
CA HIS A 193 -0.07 9.92 -11.19
C HIS A 193 1.28 9.76 -11.92
N PRO A 194 2.23 8.99 -11.39
CA PRO A 194 3.60 8.92 -11.92
C PRO A 194 3.65 8.43 -13.37
N ASP A 195 2.72 7.54 -13.73
CA ASP A 195 2.59 6.95 -15.07
C ASP A 195 1.93 7.92 -16.08
N VAL A 196 1.25 8.97 -15.61
CA VAL A 196 0.44 9.89 -16.43
C VAL A 196 0.74 11.35 -16.05
N ARG A 197 1.83 11.90 -16.61
CA ARG A 197 2.19 13.31 -16.39
C ARG A 197 1.47 14.22 -17.37
N VAL A 198 0.24 14.58 -17.02
CA VAL A 198 -0.60 15.51 -17.79
C VAL A 198 -0.88 16.77 -16.97
N ILE A 199 -1.10 17.90 -17.66
CA ILE A 199 -1.56 19.13 -17.02
C ILE A 199 -3.08 19.09 -17.05
N CYS A 200 -3.70 18.96 -15.87
CA CYS A 200 -5.15 18.97 -15.76
C CYS A 200 -5.72 20.39 -15.70
N HIS A 201 -6.88 20.57 -16.31
CA HIS A 201 -7.69 21.77 -16.23
C HIS A 201 -9.12 21.43 -15.83
N SER A 202 -9.87 22.43 -15.39
CA SER A 202 -11.29 22.25 -15.04
C SER A 202 -12.14 22.22 -16.31
N VAL A 203 -13.03 21.23 -16.41
CA VAL A 203 -13.99 21.07 -17.50
C VAL A 203 -15.41 21.09 -16.94
N GLN A 204 -16.26 21.92 -17.52
CA GLN A 204 -17.67 22.00 -17.17
C GLN A 204 -18.45 20.85 -17.81
N LEU A 205 -19.13 20.06 -16.99
CA LEU A 205 -19.93 18.92 -17.45
C LEU A 205 -21.38 19.34 -17.74
N PRO A 206 -22.12 18.57 -18.57
CA PRO A 206 -23.52 18.87 -18.91
C PRO A 206 -24.46 18.97 -17.70
N ASN A 207 -24.12 18.29 -16.61
CA ASN A 207 -24.89 18.32 -15.36
C ASN A 207 -24.61 19.55 -14.48
N GLY A 208 -23.86 20.54 -14.97
CA GLY A 208 -23.52 21.75 -14.22
C GLY A 208 -22.40 21.59 -13.19
N ARG A 209 -21.80 20.39 -13.07
CA ARG A 209 -20.64 20.13 -12.19
C ARG A 209 -19.33 20.24 -12.96
N THR A 210 -18.22 20.25 -12.24
CA THR A 210 -16.87 20.36 -12.81
C THR A 210 -16.10 19.07 -12.59
N ALA A 211 -15.36 18.63 -13.61
CA ALA A 211 -14.31 17.60 -13.49
C ALA A 211 -12.94 18.25 -13.73
N GLN A 212 -11.89 17.66 -13.18
CA GLN A 212 -10.53 17.91 -13.62
C GLN A 212 -10.17 16.92 -14.71
N PHE A 213 -9.58 17.41 -15.80
CA PHE A 213 -9.25 16.60 -16.96
C PHE A 213 -7.90 17.01 -17.54
N GLY A 214 -7.05 16.04 -17.85
CA GLY A 214 -5.81 16.25 -18.58
C GLY A 214 -5.59 15.14 -19.62
N ARG A 215 -5.07 15.50 -20.79
CA ARG A 215 -4.71 14.55 -21.86
C ARG A 215 -3.37 14.90 -22.49
N LYS A 216 -2.63 13.87 -22.88
CA LYS A 216 -1.45 13.96 -23.74
C LYS A 216 -1.36 12.73 -24.63
N GLY A 217 -1.83 12.83 -25.86
CA GLY A 217 -1.99 11.67 -26.75
C GLY A 217 -3.02 10.68 -26.19
N ASP A 218 -2.64 9.41 -26.10
CA ASP A 218 -3.48 8.35 -25.51
C ASP A 218 -3.47 8.34 -23.97
N PHE A 219 -2.58 9.11 -23.33
CA PHE A 219 -2.60 9.27 -21.88
C PHE A 219 -3.69 10.26 -21.46
N ALA A 220 -4.51 9.87 -20.49
CA ALA A 220 -5.54 10.74 -19.94
C ALA A 220 -5.70 10.55 -18.43
N ASP A 221 -6.08 11.62 -17.74
CA ASP A 221 -6.40 11.60 -16.31
C ASP A 221 -7.68 12.41 -16.08
N VAL A 222 -8.62 11.83 -15.33
CA VAL A 222 -9.89 12.43 -14.98
C VAL A 222 -10.12 12.29 -13.49
N LEU A 223 -10.46 13.39 -12.84
CA LEU A 223 -10.90 13.39 -11.44
C LEU A 223 -12.23 14.12 -11.33
N TYR A 224 -13.22 13.46 -10.74
CA TYR A 224 -14.59 13.98 -10.63
C TYR A 224 -15.17 13.70 -9.24
N GLN A 225 -15.93 14.66 -8.71
CA GLN A 225 -16.69 14.46 -7.47
C GLN A 225 -18.17 14.26 -7.79
N GLN A 226 -18.70 13.08 -7.43
CA GLN A 226 -20.09 12.71 -7.59
C GLN A 226 -21.03 13.52 -6.68
N PRO A 227 -22.35 13.53 -6.97
CA PRO A 227 -23.34 14.25 -6.18
C PRO A 227 -23.42 13.88 -4.69
N ASP A 228 -23.14 12.63 -4.34
CA ASP A 228 -23.05 12.13 -2.97
C ASP A 228 -21.72 12.47 -2.27
N GLY A 229 -20.80 13.11 -3.00
CA GLY A 229 -19.50 13.55 -2.53
C GLY A 229 -18.38 12.57 -2.80
N GLU A 230 -18.66 11.34 -3.25
CA GLU A 230 -17.63 10.36 -3.63
C GLU A 230 -16.76 10.89 -4.77
N TRP A 231 -15.49 10.47 -4.79
CA TRP A 231 -14.51 10.85 -5.80
C TRP A 231 -14.26 9.69 -6.75
N ILE A 232 -14.33 9.96 -8.04
CA ILE A 232 -13.96 9.02 -9.09
C ILE A 232 -12.70 9.53 -9.76
N SER A 233 -11.68 8.68 -9.85
CA SER A 233 -10.52 8.91 -10.71
C SER A 233 -10.43 7.87 -11.81
N VAL A 234 -10.13 8.31 -13.02
CA VAL A 234 -9.86 7.44 -14.18
C VAL A 234 -8.54 7.85 -14.81
N HIS A 235 -7.60 6.93 -14.88
CA HIS A 235 -6.30 7.11 -15.51
C HIS A 235 -6.19 6.16 -16.70
N VAL A 236 -5.79 6.69 -17.85
CA VAL A 236 -5.51 5.92 -19.07
C VAL A 236 -4.03 6.06 -19.39
N SER A 237 -3.37 4.93 -19.64
CA SER A 237 -1.98 4.89 -20.09
C SER A 237 -1.80 3.83 -21.17
N THR A 238 -0.90 4.08 -22.12
CA THR A 238 -0.56 3.13 -23.18
C THR A 238 0.27 1.95 -22.69
N LEU A 239 0.77 2.00 -21.45
CA LEU A 239 1.58 0.96 -20.83
C LEU A 239 0.91 0.48 -19.53
N PHE A 240 0.81 -0.84 -19.35
CA PHE A 240 0.38 -1.49 -18.11
C PHE A 240 1.44 -1.44 -16.98
N GLY A 241 2.41 -0.53 -17.08
CA GLY A 241 3.50 -0.33 -16.12
C GLY A 241 4.48 -1.51 -16.13
N ASN A 242 4.88 -1.97 -14.94
CA ASN A 242 5.97 -2.95 -14.70
C ASN A 242 5.91 -4.28 -15.47
N ASN A 243 4.83 -4.56 -16.22
CA ASN A 243 4.59 -5.83 -16.88
C ASN A 243 4.62 -5.75 -18.42
N THR A 244 4.67 -4.56 -19.02
CA THR A 244 4.76 -4.39 -20.47
C THR A 244 5.70 -3.28 -20.87
N GLU A 245 6.56 -3.58 -21.85
CA GLU A 245 7.49 -2.60 -22.45
C GLU A 245 6.95 -2.01 -23.76
N ILE A 246 5.97 -2.69 -24.38
CA ILE A 246 5.39 -2.30 -25.67
C ILE A 246 4.11 -1.50 -25.40
N PRO A 247 4.07 -0.21 -25.75
CA PRO A 247 2.87 0.59 -25.60
C PRO A 247 1.80 0.17 -26.59
N VAL A 248 0.54 0.20 -26.17
CA VAL A 248 -0.60 0.17 -27.08
C VAL A 248 -0.73 1.53 -27.75
N HIS A 249 -0.96 1.53 -29.05
CA HIS A 249 -1.24 2.74 -29.81
C HIS A 249 -2.71 2.77 -30.23
N ASP A 250 -3.25 3.99 -30.38
CA ASP A 250 -4.59 4.25 -30.89
C ASP A 250 -5.65 3.56 -30.03
N MET A 251 -5.57 3.76 -28.71
CA MET A 251 -6.52 3.17 -27.76
C MET A 251 -7.98 3.54 -28.07
N GLY A 252 -8.22 4.61 -28.84
CA GLY A 252 -9.56 4.98 -29.31
C GLY A 252 -10.48 5.52 -28.22
N ILE A 253 -9.99 5.68 -26.99
CA ILE A 253 -10.73 6.24 -25.85
C ILE A 253 -10.77 7.77 -25.97
N THR A 254 -11.96 8.31 -26.19
CA THR A 254 -12.20 9.75 -26.33
C THR A 254 -12.45 10.45 -24.99
N ASP A 255 -12.28 11.78 -24.98
CA ASP A 255 -12.56 12.62 -23.81
C ASP A 255 -14.02 12.52 -23.38
N GLN A 256 -14.93 12.51 -24.35
CA GLN A 256 -16.36 12.39 -24.09
C GLN A 256 -16.69 11.08 -23.39
N GLN A 257 -16.06 9.96 -23.78
CA GLN A 257 -16.27 8.67 -23.13
C GLN A 257 -15.77 8.66 -21.70
N LEU A 258 -14.59 9.24 -21.42
CA LEU A 258 -14.05 9.33 -20.06
C LEU A 258 -14.91 10.23 -19.16
N LEU A 259 -15.32 11.39 -19.65
CA LEU A 259 -16.19 12.31 -18.92
C LEU A 259 -17.60 11.73 -18.70
N ALA A 260 -18.12 10.94 -19.65
CA ALA A 260 -19.37 10.21 -19.48
C ALA A 260 -19.24 9.08 -18.45
N LEU A 261 -18.13 8.32 -18.50
CA LEU A 261 -17.85 7.24 -17.55
C LEU A 261 -17.86 7.75 -16.10
N VAL A 262 -17.12 8.82 -15.78
CA VAL A 262 -17.05 9.31 -14.39
C VAL A 262 -18.38 9.85 -13.86
N GLN A 263 -19.35 10.13 -14.74
CA GLN A 263 -20.70 10.54 -14.37
C GLN A 263 -21.68 9.36 -14.21
N ASP A 264 -21.25 8.14 -14.50
CA ASP A 264 -22.12 6.97 -14.44
C ASP A 264 -22.49 6.62 -13.00
N SER A 265 -23.79 6.57 -12.70
CA SER A 265 -24.31 6.32 -11.35
C SER A 265 -24.01 4.91 -10.84
N ARG A 266 -23.59 3.98 -11.71
CA ARG A 266 -23.14 2.63 -11.28
C ARG A 266 -21.80 2.68 -10.56
N LEU A 267 -21.02 3.75 -10.75
CA LEU A 267 -19.75 3.99 -10.07
C LEU A 267 -19.97 4.56 -8.66
N SER A 268 -20.69 3.85 -7.80
CA SER A 268 -20.87 4.23 -6.39
C SER A 268 -20.33 3.14 -5.50
N LEU A 269 -19.69 3.50 -4.39
CA LEU A 269 -19.24 2.51 -3.42
C LEU A 269 -20.44 1.73 -2.85
N PRO A 270 -20.27 0.43 -2.54
CA PRO A 270 -21.31 -0.30 -1.85
C PRO A 270 -21.55 0.34 -0.49
N LYS A 271 -22.81 0.38 -0.04
CA LYS A 271 -23.09 0.82 1.33
C LYS A 271 -22.47 -0.17 2.31
N LEU A 272 -21.91 0.34 3.40
CA LEU A 272 -21.50 -0.49 4.53
C LEU A 272 -22.71 -1.26 5.06
N THR A 273 -22.51 -2.54 5.36
CA THR A 273 -23.50 -3.30 6.12
C THR A 273 -23.71 -2.65 7.49
N LYS A 274 -24.82 -2.96 8.16
CA LYS A 274 -25.09 -2.42 9.51
C LYS A 274 -23.96 -2.74 10.50
N GLY A 275 -23.35 -3.92 10.39
CA GLY A 275 -22.21 -4.33 11.20
C GLY A 275 -20.99 -3.46 10.93
N GLU A 276 -20.59 -3.34 9.65
CA GLU A 276 -19.45 -2.51 9.24
C GLU A 276 -19.65 -1.03 9.58
N GLN A 277 -20.86 -0.49 9.39
CA GLN A 277 -21.18 0.89 9.75
C GLN A 277 -21.09 1.13 11.26
N SER A 278 -21.48 0.13 12.07
CA SER A 278 -21.36 0.20 13.53
C SER A 278 -19.89 0.18 13.94
N SER A 279 -19.07 -0.66 13.32
CA SER A 279 -17.63 -0.69 13.56
C SER A 279 -16.94 0.61 13.13
N GLU A 280 -17.29 1.16 11.97
CA GLU A 280 -16.81 2.48 11.52
C GLU A 280 -17.20 3.60 12.48
N ASN A 281 -18.41 3.55 13.04
CA ASN A 281 -18.84 4.53 14.02
C ASN A 281 -18.12 4.36 15.35
N ALA A 282 -17.80 3.13 15.77
CA ALA A 282 -16.96 2.88 16.95
C ALA A 282 -15.54 3.44 16.73
N LEU A 283 -14.96 3.24 15.54
CA LEU A 283 -13.63 3.74 15.19
C LEU A 283 -13.54 5.27 15.13
N LYS A 284 -14.64 5.97 14.87
CA LYS A 284 -14.72 7.44 14.93
C LYS A 284 -14.61 7.93 16.38
N GLY A 285 -13.38 8.11 16.84
CA GLY A 285 -13.07 8.52 18.22
C GLY A 285 -12.61 7.38 19.12
N PHE A 286 -12.40 6.19 18.54
CA PHE A 286 -11.94 4.99 19.23
C PHE A 286 -10.62 5.19 20.00
N TYR A 287 -9.70 6.02 19.49
CA TYR A 287 -8.34 6.03 20.04
C TYR A 287 -8.07 7.22 20.97
N PRO A 288 -7.20 7.05 21.98
CA PRO A 288 -6.65 8.14 22.77
C PRO A 288 -5.90 9.15 21.90
N SER A 289 -6.05 10.43 22.21
CA SER A 289 -5.21 11.49 21.61
C SER A 289 -3.74 11.29 21.99
N ALA A 290 -2.81 11.84 21.21
CA ALA A 290 -1.38 11.84 21.55
C ALA A 290 -1.11 12.40 22.97
N LYS A 291 -1.92 13.35 23.43
CA LYS A 291 -1.87 13.89 24.79
C LYS A 291 -2.26 12.85 25.84
N GLU A 292 -3.30 12.06 25.58
CA GLU A 292 -3.75 10.98 26.47
C GLU A 292 -2.71 9.85 26.55
N PHE A 293 -2.17 9.40 25.41
CA PHE A 293 -1.07 8.42 25.38
C PHE A 293 0.14 8.91 26.18
N ARG A 294 0.61 10.13 25.91
CA ARG A 294 1.75 10.71 26.64
C ARG A 294 1.47 10.80 28.14
N ALA A 295 0.26 11.20 28.53
CA ALA A 295 -0.12 11.29 29.94
C ALA A 295 -0.15 9.91 30.63
N ALA A 296 -0.61 8.86 29.94
CA ALA A 296 -0.56 7.48 30.45
C ALA A 296 0.89 7.02 30.67
N ILE A 297 1.78 7.29 29.71
CA ILE A 297 3.19 6.93 29.81
C ILE A 297 3.88 7.66 30.97
N VAL A 298 3.61 8.96 31.16
CA VAL A 298 4.17 9.73 32.30
C VAL A 298 3.70 9.17 33.65
N ARG A 299 2.44 8.74 33.77
CA ARG A 299 1.91 8.12 35.00
C ARG A 299 2.55 6.77 35.28
N ALA A 300 2.68 5.94 34.26
CA ALA A 300 3.18 4.57 34.40
C ALA A 300 4.71 4.50 34.56
N LEU A 301 5.46 5.47 34.02
CA LEU A 301 6.93 5.47 33.97
C LEU A 301 7.53 6.66 34.75
N PRO A 302 7.34 6.77 36.08
CA PRO A 302 7.80 7.90 36.85
C PRO A 302 9.34 8.02 36.87
N GLY A 303 9.83 9.26 36.96
CA GLY A 303 11.27 9.54 37.03
C GLY A 303 12.02 9.37 35.70
N SER A 304 11.29 9.25 34.59
CA SER A 304 11.87 9.16 33.25
C SER A 304 11.81 10.47 32.49
N THR A 305 12.64 10.59 31.46
CA THR A 305 12.52 11.66 30.44
C THR A 305 11.93 11.07 29.17
N LEU A 306 10.89 11.74 28.66
CA LEU A 306 10.22 11.37 27.41
C LEU A 306 10.51 12.42 26.34
N THR A 307 11.04 12.00 25.19
CA THR A 307 11.34 12.88 24.05
C THR A 307 10.74 12.35 22.76
N GLY A 308 10.38 13.26 21.85
CA GLY A 308 9.70 12.90 20.61
C GLY A 308 8.24 12.51 20.87
N GLY A 309 7.71 11.66 20.00
CA GLY A 309 6.31 11.30 19.99
C GLY A 309 5.73 11.37 18.59
N GLN A 310 5.36 10.22 18.04
CA GLN A 310 4.64 10.16 16.78
C GLN A 310 3.44 9.26 16.97
N LEU A 311 2.26 9.80 16.64
CA LEU A 311 1.05 9.00 16.54
C LEU A 311 1.10 8.24 15.22
N GLN A 312 1.12 6.93 15.30
CA GLN A 312 0.93 6.04 14.16
C GLN A 312 -0.53 5.62 14.18
N ASN A 313 -1.28 6.02 13.17
CA ASN A 313 -2.66 5.61 13.01
C ASN A 313 -2.74 4.67 11.82
N VAL A 314 -3.05 3.42 12.11
CA VAL A 314 -3.60 2.51 11.13
C VAL A 314 -5.04 2.22 11.51
N THR A 315 -5.78 1.66 10.59
CA THR A 315 -7.21 1.82 10.58
C THR A 315 -7.95 1.29 11.81
N GLU A 316 -7.43 0.23 12.42
CA GLU A 316 -8.04 -0.45 13.57
C GLU A 316 -7.09 -0.45 14.78
N GLU A 317 -5.94 0.22 14.68
CA GLU A 317 -4.88 0.26 15.68
C GLU A 317 -4.25 1.66 15.66
N VAL A 318 -4.20 2.30 16.83
CA VAL A 318 -3.46 3.54 16.99
C VAL A 318 -2.40 3.35 18.03
N SER A 319 -1.17 3.64 17.65
CA SER A 319 -0.01 3.57 18.53
C SER A 319 0.69 4.92 18.65
N TYR A 320 1.38 5.12 19.76
CA TYR A 320 2.14 6.31 20.05
C TYR A 320 3.57 5.91 20.42
N GLU A 321 4.48 6.19 19.50
CA GLU A 321 5.89 5.85 19.64
C GLU A 321 6.69 7.04 20.17
N MET A 322 7.53 6.80 21.19
CA MET A 322 8.41 7.82 21.75
C MET A 322 9.73 7.24 22.26
N THR A 323 10.71 8.13 22.50
CA THR A 323 11.94 7.75 23.19
C THR A 323 11.79 7.98 24.69
N TRP A 324 12.08 6.95 25.46
CA TRP A 324 12.12 6.94 26.92
C TRP A 324 13.56 6.81 27.41
N ARG A 325 13.90 7.53 28.49
CA ARG A 325 15.21 7.46 29.16
C ARG A 325 15.06 7.46 30.68
N LYS A 326 15.82 6.60 31.37
CA LYS A 326 15.96 6.55 32.83
C LYS A 326 17.36 6.07 33.19
N GLY A 327 18.11 6.88 33.93
CA GLY A 327 19.51 6.60 34.20
C GLY A 327 20.32 6.44 32.91
N THR A 328 20.93 5.27 32.72
CA THR A 328 21.68 4.93 31.49
C THR A 328 20.84 4.21 30.44
N ALA A 329 19.64 3.76 30.79
CA ALA A 329 18.76 3.06 29.87
C ALA A 329 18.07 4.03 28.91
N THR A 330 18.05 3.65 27.63
CA THR A 330 17.27 4.32 26.57
C THR A 330 16.47 3.26 25.84
N ALA A 331 15.19 3.55 25.56
CA ALA A 331 14.31 2.67 24.83
C ALA A 331 13.37 3.45 23.91
N THR A 332 12.89 2.77 22.87
CA THR A 332 11.67 3.18 22.16
C THR A 332 10.48 2.54 22.88
N VAL A 333 9.52 3.35 23.29
CA VAL A 333 8.26 2.90 23.91
C VAL A 333 7.15 3.19 22.91
N ASP A 334 6.42 2.14 22.57
CA ASP A 334 5.29 2.15 21.66
C ASP A 334 4.07 1.65 22.42
N VAL A 335 3.05 2.51 22.53
CA VAL A 335 1.81 2.23 23.27
C VAL A 335 0.67 2.38 22.30
N GLY A 336 -0.14 1.35 22.14
CA GLY A 336 -1.28 1.41 21.25
C GLY A 336 -2.54 0.80 21.83
N VAL A 337 -3.62 1.05 21.10
CA VAL A 337 -4.92 0.44 21.32
C VAL A 337 -5.44 -0.12 20.00
N ASP A 338 -5.99 -1.32 20.06
CA ASP A 338 -6.59 -2.03 18.94
C ASP A 338 -8.08 -2.16 19.21
N ALA A 339 -8.91 -1.81 18.23
CA ALA A 339 -10.36 -1.87 18.39
C ALA A 339 -10.81 -3.32 18.54
N ARG A 340 -11.91 -3.57 19.27
CA ARG A 340 -12.44 -4.93 19.55
C ARG A 340 -12.60 -5.79 18.29
N THR A 341 -12.88 -5.13 17.16
CA THR A 341 -13.10 -5.76 15.87
C THR A 341 -11.82 -6.29 15.22
N ALA A 342 -10.66 -5.89 15.77
CA ALA A 342 -9.33 -6.14 15.23
C ALA A 342 -8.29 -6.49 16.31
N VAL A 343 -8.72 -6.81 17.53
CA VAL A 343 -7.83 -7.21 18.62
C VAL A 343 -6.94 -8.35 18.15
N SER A 344 -5.65 -8.09 17.99
CA SER A 344 -4.71 -9.15 17.68
C SER A 344 -4.27 -9.83 18.99
N PRO A 345 -4.13 -11.16 19.00
CA PRO A 345 -3.52 -11.84 20.14
C PRO A 345 -2.08 -11.33 20.36
N CYS A 346 -1.54 -11.46 21.57
CA CYS A 346 -0.20 -10.97 21.92
C CYS A 346 0.89 -11.40 20.91
N ARG A 347 0.82 -12.63 20.40
CA ARG A 347 1.74 -13.18 19.40
C ARG A 347 1.69 -12.49 18.03
N GLU A 348 0.59 -11.79 17.74
CA GLU A 348 0.35 -11.08 16.48
C GLU A 348 0.67 -9.60 16.64
N GLU A 349 0.22 -8.95 17.72
CA GLU A 349 0.59 -7.56 18.01
C GLU A 349 2.08 -7.41 18.26
N LEU A 350 2.56 -8.26 19.16
CA LEU A 350 3.97 -8.41 19.41
C LEU A 350 4.47 -9.54 18.51
N SER A 351 4.24 -9.46 17.18
CA SER A 351 4.73 -10.45 16.19
C SER A 351 6.24 -10.73 16.22
N ILE A 352 6.94 -9.92 17.01
CA ILE A 352 8.33 -9.98 17.40
C ILE A 352 8.55 -10.85 18.66
N LEU A 353 7.55 -11.42 19.31
CA LEU A 353 7.69 -12.23 20.51
C LEU A 353 7.13 -13.62 20.17
N THR A 354 7.94 -14.65 20.41
CA THR A 354 7.54 -16.05 20.16
C THR A 354 6.74 -16.62 21.31
N ASP A 355 6.97 -16.11 22.52
CA ASP A 355 6.45 -16.69 23.76
C ASP A 355 5.74 -15.60 24.55
N CYS A 356 4.41 -15.55 24.40
CA CYS A 356 3.54 -14.76 25.26
C CYS A 356 3.00 -15.67 26.38
N HIS A 357 3.17 -15.27 27.63
CA HIS A 357 2.62 -15.94 28.80
C HIS A 357 1.58 -15.06 29.48
N GLU A 358 0.54 -15.69 30.03
CA GLU A 358 -0.52 -15.00 30.73
C GLU A 358 -0.13 -14.71 32.18
N VAL A 359 -0.42 -13.51 32.66
CA VAL A 359 -0.28 -13.07 34.05
C VAL A 359 -1.64 -12.61 34.55
N THR A 360 -2.09 -13.22 35.65
CA THR A 360 -3.33 -12.81 36.31
C THR A 360 -3.04 -11.71 37.33
N LEU A 361 -3.69 -10.58 37.17
CA LEU A 361 -3.60 -9.42 38.06
C LEU A 361 -4.43 -9.65 39.34
N PRO A 362 -4.19 -8.89 40.43
CA PRO A 362 -4.94 -9.04 41.69
C PRO A 362 -6.46 -8.87 41.56
N ASN A 363 -6.92 -8.16 40.52
CA ASN A 363 -8.34 -7.97 40.22
C ASN A 363 -8.93 -9.05 39.30
N GLY A 364 -8.20 -10.14 39.04
CA GLY A 364 -8.62 -11.26 38.19
C GLY A 364 -8.47 -11.01 36.68
N LYS A 365 -8.07 -9.79 36.28
CA LYS A 365 -7.80 -9.47 34.87
C LYS A 365 -6.53 -10.17 34.38
N LYS A 366 -6.49 -10.50 33.09
CA LYS A 366 -5.37 -11.23 32.47
C LYS A 366 -4.62 -10.31 31.53
N VAL A 367 -3.29 -10.30 31.64
CA VAL A 367 -2.38 -9.59 30.75
C VAL A 367 -1.46 -10.62 30.11
N GLN A 368 -1.20 -10.51 28.81
CA GLN A 368 -0.23 -11.37 28.12
C GLN A 368 1.10 -10.64 28.02
N PHE A 369 2.20 -11.30 28.37
CA PHE A 369 3.55 -10.73 28.37
C PHE A 369 4.50 -11.56 27.54
N GLY A 370 5.43 -10.89 26.85
CA GLY A 370 6.55 -11.56 26.22
C GLY A 370 7.81 -10.71 26.29
N GLN A 371 8.96 -11.37 26.12
CA GLN A 371 10.24 -10.69 25.96
C GLN A 371 11.22 -11.56 25.18
N ARG A 372 12.10 -10.94 24.37
CA ARG A 372 13.24 -11.64 23.75
C ARG A 372 14.31 -10.69 23.25
N ALA A 373 15.52 -11.20 23.10
CA ALA A 373 16.55 -10.59 22.27
C ALA A 373 16.35 -10.97 20.80
N MET A 374 16.60 -10.03 19.87
CA MET A 374 16.48 -10.25 18.42
C MET A 374 17.41 -9.32 17.63
N THR A 375 17.38 -9.44 16.30
CA THR A 375 17.90 -8.42 15.39
C THR A 375 16.72 -7.68 14.77
N TYR A 376 16.67 -6.35 14.92
CA TYR A 376 15.62 -5.48 14.38
C TYR A 376 16.25 -4.20 13.82
N GLN A 377 15.76 -3.72 12.66
CA GLN A 377 16.28 -2.52 11.98
C GLN A 377 17.82 -2.48 11.84
N GLY A 378 18.45 -3.62 11.57
CA GLY A 378 19.89 -3.72 11.33
C GLY A 378 20.76 -3.82 12.58
N GLY A 379 20.19 -3.88 13.79
CA GLY A 379 20.94 -4.00 15.04
C GLY A 379 20.36 -5.01 16.04
N PRO A 380 21.14 -5.45 17.04
CA PRO A 380 20.60 -6.23 18.15
C PRO A 380 19.65 -5.37 18.99
N MET A 381 18.47 -5.90 19.29
CA MET A 381 17.46 -5.26 20.13
C MET A 381 16.93 -6.26 21.16
N TYR A 382 16.64 -5.78 22.37
CA TYR A 382 15.89 -6.51 23.38
C TYR A 382 14.49 -5.92 23.45
N VAL A 383 13.48 -6.77 23.27
CA VAL A 383 12.08 -6.35 23.24
C VAL A 383 11.37 -6.96 24.44
N ILE A 384 10.59 -6.14 25.15
CA ILE A 384 9.64 -6.56 26.19
C ILE A 384 8.31 -5.84 25.94
N GLY A 385 7.20 -6.53 26.19
CA GLY A 385 5.90 -5.93 25.98
C GLY A 385 4.78 -6.80 26.52
N GLY A 386 3.56 -6.29 26.38
CA GLY A 386 2.36 -7.06 26.68
C GLY A 386 1.12 -6.52 25.99
N THR A 387 0.03 -7.26 26.10
CA THR A 387 -1.31 -6.87 25.65
C THR A 387 -2.32 -7.10 26.76
N TYR A 388 -3.36 -6.28 26.79
CA TYR A 388 -4.42 -6.31 27.79
C TYR A 388 -5.77 -6.08 27.13
N LEU A 389 -6.68 -7.05 27.24
CA LEU A 389 -8.07 -6.90 26.80
C LEU A 389 -8.84 -6.03 27.81
N GLN A 390 -9.26 -4.86 27.34
CA GLN A 390 -9.96 -3.85 28.10
C GLN A 390 -11.45 -4.21 28.30
N PRO A 391 -12.14 -3.60 29.27
CA PRO A 391 -13.54 -3.91 29.59
C PRO A 391 -14.53 -3.62 28.45
N ASP A 392 -14.24 -2.62 27.61
CA ASP A 392 -14.96 -2.25 26.38
C ASP A 392 -14.82 -3.31 25.25
N GLY A 393 -13.87 -4.23 25.41
CA GLY A 393 -13.52 -5.27 24.44
C GLY A 393 -12.36 -4.89 23.51
N ASP A 394 -11.83 -3.68 23.64
CA ASP A 394 -10.65 -3.22 22.93
C ASP A 394 -9.38 -3.81 23.57
N SER A 395 -8.23 -3.68 22.92
CA SER A 395 -6.96 -4.21 23.43
C SER A 395 -5.93 -3.11 23.52
N ALA A 396 -5.37 -2.88 24.71
CA ALA A 396 -4.18 -2.08 24.86
C ALA A 396 -2.94 -2.94 24.62
N HIS A 397 -1.95 -2.41 23.93
CA HIS A 397 -0.63 -3.04 23.78
C HIS A 397 0.49 -2.06 24.15
N VAL A 398 1.58 -2.62 24.67
CA VAL A 398 2.81 -1.88 24.98
C VAL A 398 3.98 -2.69 24.46
N ARG A 399 4.86 -2.04 23.72
CA ARG A 399 6.11 -2.59 23.21
C ARG A 399 7.26 -1.66 23.57
N VAL A 400 8.29 -2.22 24.19
CA VAL A 400 9.50 -1.50 24.58
C VAL A 400 10.69 -2.13 23.87
N LEU A 401 11.45 -1.33 23.12
CA LEU A 401 12.62 -1.76 22.37
C LEU A 401 13.88 -1.12 22.95
N TYR A 402 14.78 -1.94 23.49
CA TYR A 402 16.09 -1.53 23.99
C TYR A 402 17.19 -1.87 22.99
N PRO A 403 18.13 -0.96 22.69
CA PRO A 403 19.34 -1.29 21.96
C PRO A 403 20.18 -2.34 22.71
N GLY A 404 20.63 -3.38 22.00
CA GLY A 404 21.45 -4.47 22.55
C GLY A 404 20.71 -5.79 22.75
N LYS A 405 21.40 -6.81 23.26
CA LYS A 405 20.84 -8.17 23.45
C LYS A 405 20.38 -8.45 24.89
N LYS A 406 20.53 -7.50 25.80
CA LYS A 406 20.24 -7.66 27.23
C LYS A 406 19.36 -6.52 27.70
N LEU A 407 18.46 -6.84 28.62
CA LEU A 407 17.67 -5.85 29.33
C LEU A 407 18.61 -5.00 30.23
N PRO A 408 18.61 -3.66 30.13
CA PRO A 408 19.44 -2.82 31.00
C PRO A 408 18.95 -2.85 32.45
N ALA A 409 19.83 -2.53 33.41
CA ALA A 409 19.51 -2.58 34.83
C ALA A 409 18.36 -1.62 35.22
N ASP A 410 18.32 -0.44 34.60
CA ASP A 410 17.28 0.57 34.82
C ASP A 410 16.04 0.38 33.93
N ALA A 411 15.88 -0.77 33.28
CA ALA A 411 14.77 -1.02 32.35
C ALA A 411 13.39 -0.85 32.99
N ILE A 412 12.43 -0.48 32.15
CA ILE A 412 11.00 -0.56 32.44
C ILE A 412 10.66 -1.98 32.90
N THR A 413 10.09 -2.06 34.10
CA THR A 413 9.67 -3.29 34.75
C THR A 413 8.36 -3.82 34.18
N GLN A 414 8.09 -5.10 34.39
CA GLN A 414 6.80 -5.70 34.02
C GLN A 414 5.62 -5.03 34.73
N GLN A 415 5.80 -4.56 35.96
CA GLN A 415 4.77 -3.84 36.71
C GLN A 415 4.45 -2.47 36.10
N GLU A 416 5.47 -1.75 35.63
CA GLU A 416 5.30 -0.48 34.91
C GLU A 416 4.57 -0.70 33.58
N ILE A 417 4.89 -1.77 32.84
CA ILE A 417 4.16 -2.15 31.61
C ILE A 417 2.70 -2.50 31.92
N THR A 418 2.43 -3.30 32.96
CA THR A 418 1.06 -3.59 33.42
C THR A 418 0.29 -2.32 33.74
N THR A 419 0.92 -1.38 34.45
CA THR A 419 0.30 -0.11 34.85
C THR A 419 -0.09 0.71 33.62
N LEU A 420 0.77 0.70 32.60
CA LEU A 420 0.50 1.38 31.33
C LEU A 420 -0.61 0.70 30.54
N LEU A 421 -0.56 -0.63 30.39
CA LEU A 421 -1.57 -1.42 29.69
C LEU A 421 -2.97 -1.28 30.30
N THR A 422 -3.04 -1.12 31.62
CA THR A 422 -4.31 -1.03 32.36
C THR A 422 -4.72 0.41 32.67
N ASP A 423 -4.06 1.40 32.08
CA ASP A 423 -4.39 2.81 32.32
C ASP A 423 -5.80 3.12 31.76
N PRO A 424 -6.73 3.61 32.59
CA PRO A 424 -8.12 3.84 32.18
C PRO A 424 -8.28 4.99 31.18
N LYS A 425 -7.22 5.74 30.86
CA LYS A 425 -7.25 6.73 29.77
C LYS A 425 -6.98 6.11 28.40
N LEU A 426 -6.57 4.84 28.37
CA LEU A 426 -6.49 4.06 27.14
C LEU A 426 -7.81 3.30 26.85
N ASP A 427 -8.72 3.21 27.82
CA ASP A 427 -10.08 2.59 27.73
C ASP A 427 -11.04 3.62 27.10
N LYS A 428 -11.82 3.25 26.08
CA LYS A 428 -12.54 4.22 25.22
C LYS A 428 -14.02 3.95 25.01
#